data_AF-A0A6M3K7H3-F1
#
_entry.id   AF-A0A6M3K7H3-F1
#
_cell.length_a   1.000
_cell.length_b   1.000
_cell.length_c   1.000
_cell.angle_alpha   90.00
_cell.angle_beta   90.00
_cell.angle_gamma   90.00
#
_symmetry.space_group_name_H-M   'P 1'
#
loop_
_entity.id
_entity.type
_entity.pdbx_description
1 polymer ?
#
loop_
_entity_poly.entity_id
_entity_poly.type
_entity_poly.pdbx_seq_one_letter_code
_entity_poly.pdbx_strand_id
1 'polypeptide(L)'
;MKICWDILNKYDFYLTKNYLLRSKNKSYHIKECPKCNEEFIGEKDSKFCSISCSDSNRPNPNKGKSIHTKESKLKLSLLHKGKNNPFYGKKHSIELIERFQNIYKGKKNPNWKGGYNIRDIPIYNTYAHKIGYAEEIRRSSKDINILEVRCTYCGKWFTPKRDEINRRCEALEGRNRAITRGTEYRLYCSSGCKKACPIYGKTPDTLMKEDAVRAGRLNWLEMNREVQPELRQIVLLRDEYQCVKCENNEELHCHHILPVATDPLLSADIDNCITLCVKCHKQVHKQDGCGYGELRNCIEFL
;
A
#
# COMPACT_ATOMS: atom_id res chain seq x y z
N MET A 1 -30.81 -12.17 -3.30
CA MET A 1 -31.89 -11.67 -2.41
C MET A 1 -31.30 -11.07 -1.13
N LYS A 2 -30.98 -9.77 -1.10
CA LYS A 2 -30.70 -9.04 0.15
C LYS A 2 -31.94 -8.23 0.54
N ILE A 3 -33.05 -8.93 0.78
CA ILE A 3 -34.12 -8.34 1.59
C ILE A 3 -33.55 -8.34 2.99
N CYS A 4 -33.08 -7.18 3.44
CA CYS A 4 -32.61 -7.02 4.81
C CYS A 4 -33.81 -7.27 5.72
N TRP A 5 -33.84 -8.44 6.37
CA TRP A 5 -34.88 -8.83 7.32
C TRP A 5 -35.07 -7.79 8.44
N ASP A 6 -34.01 -7.02 8.74
CA ASP A 6 -34.06 -5.91 9.70
C ASP A 6 -34.97 -4.74 9.25
N ILE A 7 -35.24 -4.60 7.94
CA ILE A 7 -36.18 -3.59 7.42
C ILE A 7 -37.62 -4.09 7.56
N LEU A 8 -37.87 -5.39 7.31
CA LEU A 8 -39.21 -5.97 7.43
C LEU A 8 -39.71 -5.96 8.88
N ASN A 9 -38.82 -6.28 9.85
CA ASN A 9 -39.15 -6.26 11.27
C ASN A 9 -39.37 -4.86 11.87
N LYS A 10 -38.96 -3.79 11.17
CA LYS A 10 -39.01 -2.42 11.70
C LYS A 10 -40.31 -1.66 11.36
N TYR A 11 -41.12 -2.16 10.43
CA TYR A 11 -42.21 -1.39 9.80
C TYR A 11 -43.59 -2.08 9.76
N ASP A 12 -43.81 -3.18 10.49
CA ASP A 12 -45.10 -3.91 10.56
C ASP A 12 -45.75 -4.13 9.19
N PHE A 13 -44.99 -4.75 8.27
CA PHE A 13 -45.52 -5.10 6.96
C PHE A 13 -46.34 -6.39 7.06
N TYR A 14 -47.59 -6.37 6.57
CA TYR A 14 -48.38 -7.58 6.34
C TYR A 14 -48.61 -7.80 4.84
N LEU A 15 -48.59 -9.08 4.45
CA LEU A 15 -48.89 -9.53 3.08
C LEU A 15 -50.40 -9.50 2.85
N THR A 16 -50.83 -8.80 1.82
CA THR A 16 -52.22 -8.86 1.34
C THR A 16 -52.42 -10.06 0.39
N LYS A 17 -53.68 -10.46 0.12
CA LYS A 17 -54.03 -11.57 -0.80
C LYS A 17 -53.43 -11.45 -2.22
N ASN A 18 -52.91 -10.28 -2.60
CA ASN A 18 -52.28 -10.02 -3.90
C ASN A 18 -50.75 -9.83 -3.80
N TYR A 19 -50.09 -10.34 -2.75
CA TYR A 19 -48.65 -10.22 -2.51
C TYR A 19 -48.10 -8.78 -2.38
N LEU A 20 -48.97 -7.81 -2.07
CA LEU A 20 -48.55 -6.42 -1.80
C LEU A 20 -48.21 -6.24 -0.33
N LEU A 21 -47.07 -5.59 -0.06
CA LEU A 21 -46.65 -5.20 1.28
C LEU A 21 -47.32 -3.86 1.65
N ARG A 22 -48.07 -3.84 2.76
CA ARG A 22 -48.71 -2.63 3.28
C ARG A 22 -48.16 -2.24 4.63
N SER A 23 -47.93 -0.94 4.83
CA SER A 23 -47.67 -0.33 6.14
C SER A 23 -48.29 1.06 6.19
N LYS A 24 -49.04 1.38 7.26
CA LYS A 24 -49.61 2.71 7.57
C LYS A 24 -50.18 3.46 6.33
N ASN A 25 -51.11 2.83 5.61
CA ASN A 25 -51.78 3.33 4.38
C ASN A 25 -50.94 3.46 3.10
N LYS A 26 -49.69 2.97 3.08
CA LYS A 26 -48.85 2.93 1.88
C LYS A 26 -48.76 1.52 1.32
N SER A 27 -48.83 1.42 0.00
CA SER A 27 -48.64 0.18 -0.76
C SER A 27 -47.24 0.16 -1.37
N TYR A 28 -46.53 -0.95 -1.17
CA TYR A 28 -45.20 -1.16 -1.69
C TYR A 28 -45.18 -2.34 -2.66
N HIS A 29 -44.34 -2.23 -3.69
CA HIS A 29 -44.18 -3.21 -4.75
C HIS A 29 -42.72 -3.65 -4.83
N ILE A 30 -42.50 -4.94 -5.13
CA ILE A 30 -41.19 -5.44 -5.52
C ILE A 30 -40.95 -5.00 -6.97
N LYS A 31 -39.81 -4.36 -7.21
CA LYS A 31 -39.41 -3.78 -8.49
C LYS A 31 -37.94 -4.06 -8.73
N GLU A 32 -37.53 -4.11 -9.99
CA GLU A 32 -36.12 -4.19 -10.37
C GLU A 32 -35.55 -2.78 -10.58
N CYS A 33 -34.38 -2.49 -10.01
CA CYS A 33 -33.71 -1.21 -10.18
C CYS A 33 -33.03 -1.14 -11.56
N PRO A 34 -33.36 -0.19 -12.45
CA PRO A 34 -32.77 -0.10 -13.79
C PRO A 34 -31.25 0.18 -13.80
N LYS A 35 -30.67 0.56 -12.66
CA LYS A 35 -29.27 0.95 -12.55
C LYS A 35 -28.36 -0.19 -12.10
N CYS A 36 -28.82 -1.02 -11.17
CA CYS A 36 -28.03 -2.10 -10.59
C CYS A 36 -28.66 -3.48 -10.77
N ASN A 37 -29.84 -3.55 -11.40
CA ASN A 37 -30.63 -4.76 -11.65
C ASN A 37 -30.98 -5.56 -10.37
N GLU A 38 -30.90 -4.90 -9.22
CA GLU A 38 -31.29 -5.50 -7.94
C GLU A 38 -32.78 -5.26 -7.68
N GLU A 39 -33.46 -6.29 -7.19
CA GLU A 39 -34.84 -6.19 -6.72
C GLU A 39 -34.91 -5.37 -5.44
N PHE A 40 -35.89 -4.46 -5.37
CA PHE A 40 -36.13 -3.61 -4.22
C PHE A 40 -37.62 -3.38 -3.97
N ILE A 41 -37.97 -3.07 -2.72
CA ILE A 41 -39.33 -2.72 -2.31
C ILE A 41 -39.45 -1.19 -2.37
N GLY A 42 -40.40 -0.69 -3.16
CA GLY A 42 -40.62 0.75 -3.34
C GLY A 42 -42.09 1.12 -3.49
N GLU A 43 -42.41 2.40 -3.34
CA GLU A 43 -43.74 2.92 -3.64
C GLU A 43 -44.01 2.86 -5.15
N LYS A 44 -45.27 3.07 -5.58
CA LYS A 44 -45.70 2.98 -6.98
C LYS A 44 -44.83 3.83 -7.92
N ASP A 45 -44.35 4.98 -7.47
CA ASP A 45 -43.56 5.92 -8.29
C ASP A 45 -42.04 5.77 -8.12
N SER A 46 -41.58 4.94 -7.18
CA SER A 46 -40.15 4.71 -6.97
C SER A 46 -39.54 3.96 -8.17
N LYS A 47 -38.54 4.57 -8.81
CA LYS A 47 -37.83 4.00 -9.98
C LYS A 47 -36.49 3.33 -9.64
N PHE A 48 -35.83 3.72 -8.55
CA PHE A 48 -34.50 3.22 -8.18
C PHE A 48 -34.49 2.72 -6.74
N CYS A 49 -33.62 1.75 -6.44
CA CYS A 49 -33.49 1.16 -5.10
C CYS A 49 -32.87 2.10 -4.06
N SER A 50 -32.24 3.20 -4.49
CA SER A 50 -31.58 4.17 -3.60
C SER A 50 -31.38 5.53 -4.28
N ILE A 51 -31.18 6.58 -3.45
CA ILE A 51 -30.74 7.91 -3.92
C ILE A 51 -29.45 7.80 -4.73
N SER A 52 -28.51 6.95 -4.29
CA SER A 52 -27.25 6.72 -5.01
C SER A 52 -27.48 6.16 -6.43
N CYS A 53 -28.40 5.20 -6.60
CA CYS A 53 -28.76 4.66 -7.92
C CYS A 53 -29.46 5.71 -8.78
N SER A 54 -30.31 6.55 -8.19
CA SER A 54 -30.93 7.70 -8.87
C SER A 54 -29.90 8.72 -9.34
N ASP A 55 -28.99 9.16 -8.47
CA ASP A 55 -28.00 10.20 -8.77
C ASP A 55 -26.95 9.72 -9.78
N SER A 56 -26.59 8.44 -9.71
CA SER A 56 -25.70 7.80 -10.69
C SER A 56 -26.31 7.71 -12.10
N ASN A 57 -27.62 7.89 -12.23
CA ASN A 57 -28.32 7.92 -13.51
C ASN A 57 -28.54 9.35 -14.04
N ARG A 58 -28.23 10.39 -13.25
CA ARG A 58 -28.30 11.77 -13.73
C ARG A 58 -27.01 12.12 -14.49
N PRO A 59 -27.08 12.63 -15.73
CA PRO A 59 -25.90 13.12 -16.41
C PRO A 59 -25.33 14.30 -15.62
N ASN A 60 -24.09 14.18 -15.14
CA ASN A 60 -23.37 15.32 -14.55
C ASN A 60 -22.70 16.09 -15.71
N PRO A 61 -23.17 17.30 -16.04
CA PRO A 61 -22.64 18.08 -17.18
C PRO A 61 -21.16 18.48 -17.02
N ASN A 62 -20.62 18.36 -15.80
CA ASN A 62 -19.25 18.69 -15.43
C ASN A 62 -18.36 17.46 -15.17
N LYS A 63 -18.86 16.24 -15.41
CA LYS A 63 -18.06 15.02 -15.21
C LYS A 63 -16.84 15.02 -16.13
N GLY A 64 -15.64 15.03 -15.56
CA GLY A 64 -14.38 15.04 -16.30
C GLY A 64 -13.92 16.41 -16.82
N LYS A 65 -14.71 17.48 -16.63
CA LYS A 65 -14.29 18.85 -16.99
C LYS A 65 -13.59 19.50 -15.80
N SER A 66 -12.28 19.73 -15.91
CA SER A 66 -11.60 20.67 -15.00
C SER A 66 -12.11 22.08 -15.32
N ILE A 67 -13.02 22.59 -14.49
CA ILE A 67 -13.70 23.90 -14.67
C ILE A 67 -12.67 25.04 -14.83
N HIS A 68 -11.46 24.89 -14.28
CA HIS A 68 -10.41 25.90 -14.33
C HIS A 68 -9.08 25.34 -14.84
N THR A 69 -8.48 26.04 -15.80
CA THR A 69 -7.08 25.85 -16.23
C THR A 69 -6.12 26.19 -15.09
N LYS A 70 -4.86 25.73 -15.15
CA LYS A 70 -3.83 26.11 -14.15
C LYS A 70 -3.69 27.64 -14.04
N GLU A 71 -3.76 28.32 -15.17
CA GLU A 71 -3.71 29.78 -15.26
C GLU A 71 -4.93 30.45 -14.61
N SER A 72 -6.14 29.93 -14.86
CA SER A 72 -7.37 30.41 -14.22
C SER A 72 -7.31 30.24 -12.69
N LYS A 73 -6.80 29.11 -12.20
CA LYS A 73 -6.59 28.87 -10.77
C LYS A 73 -5.58 29.85 -10.16
N LEU A 74 -4.50 30.16 -10.87
CA LEU A 74 -3.50 31.14 -10.44
C LEU A 74 -4.11 32.55 -10.38
N LYS A 75 -4.85 32.97 -11.41
CA LYS A 75 -5.56 34.26 -11.44
C LYS A 75 -6.54 34.39 -10.27
N LEU A 76 -7.37 33.37 -10.04
CA LEU A 76 -8.29 33.30 -8.89
C LEU A 76 -7.55 33.36 -7.54
N SER A 77 -6.43 32.65 -7.42
CA SER A 77 -5.62 32.66 -6.20
C SER A 77 -4.99 34.03 -5.94
N LEU A 78 -4.55 34.74 -6.97
CA LEU A 78 -3.95 36.08 -6.86
C LEU A 78 -5.00 37.15 -6.54
N LEU A 79 -6.19 37.04 -7.14
CA LEU A 79 -7.31 37.95 -6.91
C LEU A 79 -7.73 38.00 -5.43
N HIS A 80 -7.73 36.86 -4.73
CA HIS A 80 -8.13 36.79 -3.31
C HIS A 80 -6.94 36.68 -2.33
N LYS A 81 -5.73 37.06 -2.75
CA LYS A 81 -4.54 37.03 -1.89
C LYS A 81 -4.44 38.30 -1.05
N GLY A 82 -4.06 38.14 0.21
CA GLY A 82 -3.75 39.27 1.09
C GLY A 82 -4.96 40.21 1.25
N LYS A 83 -4.71 41.52 1.21
CA LYS A 83 -5.71 42.58 1.43
C LYS A 83 -6.90 42.56 0.47
N ASN A 84 -6.78 41.90 -0.68
CA ASN A 84 -7.87 41.76 -1.64
C ASN A 84 -8.93 40.75 -1.18
N ASN A 85 -8.62 39.91 -0.19
CA ASN A 85 -9.61 39.02 0.41
C ASN A 85 -10.57 39.85 1.29
N PRO A 86 -11.90 39.79 1.07
CA PRO A 86 -12.90 40.48 1.91
C PRO A 86 -12.83 40.17 3.41
N PHE A 87 -12.16 39.07 3.77
CA PHE A 87 -11.94 38.60 5.14
C PHE A 87 -10.50 38.83 5.65
N TYR A 88 -9.63 39.50 4.88
CA TYR A 88 -8.26 39.77 5.30
C TYR A 88 -8.23 40.61 6.57
N GLY A 89 -7.52 40.11 7.60
CA GLY A 89 -7.41 40.77 8.90
C GLY A 89 -8.67 40.71 9.77
N LYS A 90 -9.79 40.17 9.26
CA LYS A 90 -11.01 39.97 10.06
C LYS A 90 -10.88 38.67 10.85
N LYS A 91 -11.11 38.76 12.17
CA LYS A 91 -11.27 37.58 13.04
C LYS A 91 -12.75 37.43 13.38
N HIS A 92 -13.21 36.19 13.48
CA HIS A 92 -14.54 35.93 14.02
C HIS A 92 -14.62 36.41 15.48
N SER A 93 -15.79 36.89 15.89
CA SER A 93 -16.03 37.22 17.30
C SER A 93 -15.89 35.96 18.15
N ILE A 94 -15.51 36.14 19.42
CA ILE A 94 -15.37 35.04 20.38
C ILE A 94 -16.69 34.26 20.48
N GLU A 95 -17.82 34.97 20.56
CA GLU A 95 -19.16 34.39 20.61
C GLU A 95 -19.48 33.52 19.38
N LEU A 96 -19.10 33.97 18.18
CA LEU A 96 -19.34 33.20 16.95
C LEU A 96 -18.43 31.95 16.90
N ILE A 97 -17.19 32.06 17.38
CA ILE A 97 -16.27 30.92 17.51
C ILE A 97 -16.86 29.89 18.48
N GLU A 98 -17.35 30.32 19.64
CA GLU A 98 -18.00 29.44 20.62
C GLU A 98 -19.25 28.77 20.05
N ARG A 99 -20.07 29.51 19.29
CA ARG A 99 -21.24 28.96 18.60
C ARG A 99 -20.84 27.87 17.61
N PHE A 100 -19.82 28.10 16.78
CA PHE A 100 -19.33 27.07 15.86
C PHE A 100 -18.74 25.86 16.58
N GLN A 101 -17.98 26.08 17.66
CA GLN A 101 -17.48 24.98 18.49
C GLN A 101 -18.61 24.12 19.03
N ASN A 102 -19.70 24.72 19.50
CA ASN A 102 -20.87 24.02 20.02
C ASN A 102 -21.67 23.28 18.94
N ILE A 103 -21.76 23.84 17.71
CA ILE A 103 -22.40 23.18 16.56
C ILE A 103 -21.61 21.94 16.14
N TYR A 104 -20.27 22.03 16.08
CA TYR A 104 -19.39 20.95 15.64
C TYR A 104 -18.83 20.10 16.79
N LYS A 105 -19.48 20.10 17.96
CA LYS A 105 -19.08 19.27 19.10
C LYS A 105 -19.78 17.92 19.07
N GLY A 106 -19.02 16.86 19.36
CA GLY A 106 -19.57 15.52 19.56
C GLY A 106 -20.38 15.05 18.35
N LYS A 107 -21.54 14.41 18.60
CA LYS A 107 -22.40 13.76 17.59
C LYS A 107 -22.86 14.65 16.44
N LYS A 108 -22.81 15.97 16.63
CA LYS A 108 -23.25 16.95 15.64
C LYS A 108 -22.20 17.22 14.56
N ASN A 109 -20.93 16.84 14.78
CA ASN A 109 -19.89 16.95 13.77
C ASN A 109 -20.02 15.80 12.75
N PRO A 110 -20.09 16.08 11.43
CA PRO A 110 -20.12 15.03 10.40
C PRO A 110 -18.92 14.07 10.46
N ASN A 111 -17.79 14.54 11.00
CA ASN A 111 -16.58 13.75 11.19
C ASN A 111 -16.50 13.07 12.58
N TRP A 112 -17.59 13.08 13.36
CA TRP A 112 -17.61 12.50 14.70
C TRP A 112 -17.63 10.97 14.65
N LYS A 113 -16.55 10.36 15.12
CA LYS A 113 -16.38 8.90 15.20
C LYS A 113 -16.69 8.36 16.59
N GLY A 114 -17.84 8.70 17.16
CA GLY A 114 -18.32 8.02 18.37
C GLY A 114 -17.66 8.42 19.69
N GLY A 115 -16.88 9.50 19.76
CA GLY A 115 -16.20 9.93 21.00
C GLY A 115 -14.82 9.29 21.22
N TYR A 116 -14.38 8.40 20.32
CA TYR A 116 -13.05 7.79 20.32
C TYR A 116 -11.96 8.75 19.78
N ASN A 117 -11.90 9.95 20.35
CA ASN A 117 -10.84 10.92 20.11
C ASN A 117 -9.66 10.76 21.08
N ILE A 118 -9.50 9.59 21.70
CA ILE A 118 -8.23 9.26 22.36
C ILE A 118 -7.19 9.21 21.25
N ARG A 119 -6.22 10.14 21.33
CA ARG A 119 -5.06 10.19 20.44
C ARG A 119 -4.40 8.80 20.52
N ASP A 120 -4.16 8.19 19.36
CA ASP A 120 -3.43 6.93 19.20
C ASP A 120 -4.18 5.59 19.34
N ILE A 121 -5.49 5.55 19.60
CA ILE A 121 -6.23 4.25 19.56
C ILE A 121 -6.80 3.98 18.14
N PRO A 122 -6.57 2.78 17.57
CA PRO A 122 -7.15 2.36 16.30
C PRO A 122 -8.59 1.83 16.46
N ILE A 123 -9.51 2.32 15.61
CA ILE A 123 -10.92 1.93 15.60
C ILE A 123 -11.11 0.72 14.67
N TYR A 124 -11.70 -0.37 15.17
CA TYR A 124 -11.93 -1.61 14.43
C TYR A 124 -12.61 -1.39 13.08
N ASN A 125 -13.77 -0.73 13.07
CA ASN A 125 -14.54 -0.49 11.83
C ASN A 125 -13.77 0.35 10.79
N THR A 126 -12.78 1.13 11.21
CA THR A 126 -11.96 1.96 10.30
C THR A 126 -10.86 1.16 9.59
N TYR A 127 -10.30 0.15 10.26
CA TYR A 127 -9.07 -0.50 9.82
C TYR A 127 -9.23 -1.98 9.48
N ALA A 128 -10.24 -2.67 10.03
CA ALA A 128 -10.40 -4.11 9.87
C ALA A 128 -10.43 -4.55 8.39
N HIS A 129 -11.17 -3.83 7.55
CA HIS A 129 -11.25 -4.12 6.11
C HIS A 129 -9.94 -3.83 5.35
N LYS A 130 -9.04 -3.02 5.92
CA LYS A 130 -7.77 -2.60 5.27
C LYS A 130 -6.63 -3.56 5.54
N ILE A 131 -6.64 -4.24 6.68
CA ILE A 131 -5.53 -5.11 7.10
C ILE A 131 -5.95 -6.55 7.39
N GLY A 132 -7.25 -6.84 7.51
CA GLY A 132 -7.74 -8.15 7.94
C GLY A 132 -7.43 -9.30 6.98
N TYR A 133 -7.02 -9.01 5.74
CA TYR A 133 -6.52 -10.03 4.81
C TYR A 133 -5.05 -10.43 5.05
N ALA A 134 -4.30 -9.60 5.78
CA ALA A 134 -2.86 -9.78 6.04
C ALA A 134 -2.53 -9.97 7.53
N GLU A 135 -3.41 -9.54 8.43
CA GLU A 135 -3.20 -9.55 9.88
C GLU A 135 -4.34 -10.29 10.59
N GLU A 136 -4.00 -11.04 11.64
CA GLU A 136 -4.98 -11.56 12.58
C GLU A 136 -5.51 -10.42 13.46
N ILE A 137 -6.81 -10.12 13.32
CA ILE A 137 -7.46 -9.01 13.99
C ILE A 137 -8.69 -9.45 14.80
N ARG A 138 -9.00 -8.70 15.86
CA ARG A 138 -10.26 -8.85 16.61
C ARG A 138 -10.73 -7.54 17.22
N ARG A 139 -11.97 -7.55 17.69
CA ARG A 139 -12.52 -6.50 18.55
C ARG A 139 -12.01 -6.72 19.97
N SER A 140 -11.59 -5.65 20.66
CA SER A 140 -11.13 -5.78 22.05
C SER A 140 -12.27 -6.28 22.94
N SER A 141 -11.92 -7.11 23.93
CA SER A 141 -12.87 -7.56 24.96
C SER A 141 -13.29 -6.42 25.89
N LYS A 142 -12.46 -5.38 26.03
CA LYS A 142 -12.75 -4.21 26.86
C LYS A 142 -13.66 -3.22 26.16
N ASP A 143 -13.47 -3.06 24.85
CA ASP A 143 -14.28 -2.18 24.03
C ASP A 143 -14.34 -2.71 22.59
N ILE A 144 -15.56 -3.06 22.19
CA ILE A 144 -15.85 -3.66 20.87
C ILE A 144 -15.43 -2.77 19.69
N ASN A 145 -15.25 -1.46 19.90
CA ASN A 145 -14.83 -0.51 18.88
C ASN A 145 -13.31 -0.44 18.69
N ILE A 146 -12.53 -0.98 19.62
CA ILE A 146 -11.06 -0.98 19.56
C ILE A 146 -10.56 -2.17 18.74
N LEU A 147 -9.60 -1.91 17.86
CA LEU A 147 -8.89 -2.94 17.11
C LEU A 147 -7.76 -3.54 17.97
N GLU A 148 -7.78 -4.86 18.14
CA GLU A 148 -6.63 -5.63 18.61
C GLU A 148 -6.06 -6.46 17.47
N VAL A 149 -4.75 -6.62 17.48
CA VAL A 149 -3.99 -7.41 16.51
C VAL A 149 -3.06 -8.37 17.24
N ARG A 150 -2.60 -9.43 16.57
CA ARG A 150 -1.53 -10.27 17.11
C ARG A 150 -0.16 -9.63 16.90
N CYS A 151 0.69 -9.73 17.92
CA CYS A 151 2.12 -9.40 17.81
C CYS A 151 2.79 -10.39 16.85
N THR A 152 3.50 -9.88 15.85
CA THR A 152 4.25 -10.68 14.88
C THR A 152 5.28 -11.61 15.53
N TYR A 153 5.89 -11.19 16.65
CA TYR A 153 6.93 -11.99 17.30
C TYR A 153 6.38 -12.98 18.32
N CYS A 154 5.63 -12.50 19.32
CA CYS A 154 5.20 -13.34 20.45
C CYS A 154 3.76 -13.85 20.36
N GLY A 155 3.01 -13.48 19.31
CA GLY A 155 1.62 -13.90 19.09
C GLY A 155 0.57 -13.31 20.06
N LYS A 156 0.99 -12.55 21.08
CA LYS A 156 0.06 -11.94 22.05
C LYS A 156 -0.85 -10.91 21.38
N TRP A 157 -2.12 -10.92 21.78
CA TRP A 157 -3.06 -9.86 21.43
C TRP A 157 -2.70 -8.57 22.13
N PHE A 158 -2.68 -7.48 21.38
CA PHE A 158 -2.44 -6.14 21.93
C PHE A 158 -3.15 -5.08 21.10
N THR A 159 -3.30 -3.89 21.69
CA THR A 159 -3.82 -2.71 20.99
C THR A 159 -2.63 -1.89 20.46
N PRO A 160 -2.38 -1.88 19.14
CA PRO A 160 -1.31 -1.08 18.54
C PRO A 160 -1.69 0.40 18.54
N LYS A 161 -0.71 1.27 18.26
CA LYS A 161 -1.01 2.69 18.04
C LYS A 161 -1.63 2.91 16.66
N ARG A 162 -2.49 3.91 16.54
CA ARG A 162 -3.12 4.32 15.27
C ARG A 162 -2.10 4.54 14.15
N ASP A 163 -0.97 5.18 14.48
CA ASP A 163 0.10 5.46 13.51
C ASP A 163 0.81 4.19 13.03
N GLU A 164 0.94 3.18 13.89
CA GLU A 164 1.52 1.88 13.51
C GLU A 164 0.62 1.15 12.51
N ILE A 165 -0.70 1.19 12.75
CA ILE A 165 -1.70 0.64 11.82
C ILE A 165 -1.69 1.41 10.49
N ASN A 166 -1.66 2.75 10.51
CA ASN A 166 -1.61 3.54 9.29
C ASN A 166 -0.38 3.19 8.44
N ARG A 167 0.81 3.12 9.05
CA ARG A 167 2.04 2.73 8.35
C ARG A 167 1.96 1.32 7.78
N ARG A 168 1.35 0.38 8.51
CA ARG A 168 1.11 -0.98 8.02
C ARG A 168 0.13 -0.99 6.82
N CYS A 169 -0.95 -0.21 6.87
CA CYS A 169 -1.87 -0.06 5.72
C CYS A 169 -1.14 0.50 4.49
N GLU A 170 -0.36 1.56 4.67
CA GLU A 170 0.41 2.18 3.57
C GLU A 170 1.44 1.22 2.98
N ALA A 171 2.06 0.37 3.81
CA ALA A 171 2.99 -0.66 3.37
C ALA A 171 2.28 -1.74 2.54
N LEU A 172 1.13 -2.22 3.00
CA LEU A 172 0.33 -3.24 2.32
C LEU A 172 -0.26 -2.75 0.99
N GLU A 173 -0.63 -1.47 0.91
CA GLU A 173 -1.17 -0.85 -0.29
C GLU A 173 -0.09 -0.35 -1.26
N GLY A 174 1.20 -0.57 -0.96
CA GLY A 174 2.30 -0.15 -1.84
C GLY A 174 2.53 1.36 -1.93
N ARG A 175 1.86 2.16 -1.08
CA ARG A 175 1.89 3.64 -1.13
C ARG A 175 3.10 4.25 -0.41
N ASN A 176 3.88 3.43 0.30
CA ASN A 176 5.00 3.90 1.09
C ASN A 176 6.32 3.81 0.30
N ARG A 177 7.02 4.95 0.12
CA ARG A 177 8.37 4.99 -0.49
C ARG A 177 9.40 4.18 0.30
N ALA A 178 9.18 3.93 1.59
CA ALA A 178 10.05 3.13 2.45
C ALA A 178 10.06 1.62 2.13
N ILE A 179 9.14 1.15 1.27
CA ILE A 179 9.17 -0.23 0.74
C ILE A 179 10.49 -0.49 -0.02
N THR A 180 11.09 0.54 -0.63
CA THR A 180 12.40 0.45 -1.28
C THR A 180 13.56 0.11 -0.32
N ARG A 181 13.34 0.17 1.00
CA ARG A 181 14.31 -0.25 2.05
C ARG A 181 13.87 -1.48 2.84
N GLY A 182 12.84 -2.21 2.38
CA GLY A 182 12.45 -3.50 2.97
C GLY A 182 11.66 -3.41 4.29
N THR A 183 11.13 -2.25 4.69
CA THR A 183 10.38 -2.15 5.95
C THR A 183 8.88 -2.39 5.74
N GLU A 184 8.39 -3.57 6.12
CA GLU A 184 6.97 -3.95 6.02
C GLU A 184 6.06 -3.36 7.12
N TYR A 185 6.62 -2.62 8.08
CA TYR A 185 5.92 -2.03 9.23
C TYR A 185 5.05 -3.03 10.03
N ARG A 186 5.57 -4.25 10.23
CA ARG A 186 4.92 -5.28 11.05
C ARG A 186 4.64 -4.80 12.48
N LEU A 187 3.64 -5.40 13.12
CA LEU A 187 3.05 -4.93 14.37
C LEU A 187 3.60 -5.73 15.57
N TYR A 188 4.09 -5.02 16.60
CA TYR A 188 4.74 -5.62 17.77
C TYR A 188 4.16 -5.05 19.07
N CYS A 189 3.89 -5.91 20.05
CA CYS A 189 3.33 -5.47 21.34
C CYS A 189 4.32 -4.68 22.22
N SER A 190 5.61 -4.72 21.90
CA SER A 190 6.64 -3.97 22.60
C SER A 190 7.87 -3.75 21.73
N SER A 191 8.70 -2.75 22.10
CA SER A 191 10.01 -2.53 21.49
C SER A 191 10.94 -3.73 21.66
N GLY A 192 10.82 -4.46 22.78
CA GLY A 192 11.54 -5.72 23.01
C GLY A 192 11.16 -6.79 21.99
N CYS A 193 9.86 -7.03 21.78
CA CYS A 193 9.39 -7.98 20.75
C CYS A 193 9.83 -7.56 19.35
N LYS A 194 9.83 -6.26 19.06
CA LYS A 194 10.28 -5.72 17.78
C LYS A 194 11.76 -6.01 17.52
N LYS A 195 12.64 -5.74 18.50
CA LYS A 195 14.10 -5.97 18.38
C LYS A 195 14.46 -7.46 18.38
N ALA A 196 13.74 -8.29 19.13
CA ALA A 196 13.98 -9.72 19.20
C ALA A 196 13.44 -10.52 18.00
N CYS A 197 12.63 -9.87 17.15
CA CYS A 197 11.99 -10.53 16.03
C CYS A 197 13.01 -10.91 14.93
N PRO A 198 13.13 -12.20 14.57
CA PRO A 198 14.11 -12.66 13.59
C PRO A 198 13.96 -12.03 12.21
N ILE A 199 12.74 -11.59 11.86
CA ILE A 199 12.42 -10.99 10.56
C ILE A 199 12.46 -9.45 10.58
N TYR A 200 12.61 -8.82 11.75
CA TYR A 200 12.57 -7.36 11.83
C TYR A 200 13.80 -6.72 11.18
N GLY A 201 13.56 -5.83 10.22
CA GLY A 201 14.62 -5.10 9.51
C GLY A 201 15.37 -5.93 8.46
N LYS A 202 14.93 -7.17 8.19
CA LYS A 202 15.54 -8.03 7.17
C LYS A 202 14.76 -7.95 5.86
N THR A 203 15.48 -8.01 4.75
CA THR A 203 14.86 -8.17 3.43
C THR A 203 14.63 -9.67 3.15
N PRO A 204 13.76 -10.02 2.18
CA PRO A 204 13.62 -11.40 1.73
C PRO A 204 14.95 -12.04 1.33
N ASP A 205 15.82 -11.28 0.66
CA ASP A 205 17.18 -11.71 0.28
C ASP A 205 18.04 -12.04 1.51
N THR A 206 18.02 -11.20 2.55
CA THR A 206 18.75 -11.47 3.81
C THR A 206 18.25 -12.75 4.48
N LEU A 207 16.92 -12.94 4.54
CA LEU A 207 16.31 -14.12 5.16
C LEU A 207 16.65 -15.40 4.38
N MET A 208 16.56 -15.38 3.06
CA MET A 208 16.89 -16.53 2.21
C MET A 208 18.36 -16.93 2.36
N LYS A 209 19.27 -15.96 2.44
CA LYS A 209 20.70 -16.22 2.64
C LYS A 209 20.99 -16.80 4.01
N GLU A 210 20.39 -16.26 5.07
CA GLU A 210 20.53 -16.80 6.43
C GLU A 210 19.96 -18.23 6.55
N ASP A 211 18.82 -18.51 5.92
CA ASP A 211 18.22 -19.85 5.92
C ASP A 211 19.02 -20.85 5.09
N ALA A 212 19.63 -20.40 3.98
CA ALA A 212 20.54 -21.23 3.21
C ALA A 212 21.83 -21.55 3.99
N VAL A 213 22.41 -20.56 4.67
CA VAL A 213 23.56 -20.77 5.58
C VAL A 213 23.19 -21.72 6.72
N ARG A 214 22.06 -21.51 7.41
CA ARG A 214 21.62 -22.38 8.52
C ARG A 214 21.37 -23.81 8.05
N ALA A 215 20.87 -23.97 6.82
CA ALA A 215 20.65 -25.27 6.21
C ALA A 215 21.91 -25.90 5.61
N GLY A 216 23.09 -25.27 5.75
CA GLY A 216 24.35 -25.76 5.20
C GLY A 216 24.41 -25.74 3.68
N ARG A 217 23.52 -24.98 3.02
CA ARG A 217 23.41 -24.86 1.56
C ARG A 217 24.30 -23.75 0.98
N LEU A 218 24.86 -22.89 1.83
CA LEU A 218 25.79 -21.81 1.44
C LEU A 218 26.83 -21.57 2.55
N ASN A 219 28.08 -21.28 2.16
CA ASN A 219 29.09 -20.74 3.07
C ASN A 219 29.05 -19.20 3.04
N TRP A 220 29.26 -18.54 4.18
CA TRP A 220 29.16 -17.06 4.33
C TRP A 220 30.07 -16.26 3.37
N LEU A 221 31.14 -16.90 2.86
CA LEU A 221 32.09 -16.35 1.89
C LEU A 221 31.57 -16.33 0.44
N GLU A 222 30.49 -17.06 0.13
CA GLU A 222 29.94 -17.20 -1.23
C GLU A 222 28.81 -16.19 -1.53
N MET A 223 28.51 -15.27 -0.61
CA MET A 223 27.47 -14.24 -0.73
C MET A 223 27.82 -13.07 -1.66
N ASN A 224 28.86 -13.19 -2.46
CA ASN A 224 29.21 -12.18 -3.45
C ASN A 224 28.25 -12.27 -4.64
N ARG A 225 27.89 -11.14 -5.27
CA ARG A 225 27.19 -11.12 -6.59
C ARG A 225 28.06 -11.67 -7.72
N GLU A 226 29.13 -12.36 -7.36
CA GLU A 226 30.02 -12.97 -8.29
C GLU A 226 29.37 -14.24 -8.82
N VAL A 227 29.68 -14.48 -10.09
CA VAL A 227 29.62 -15.74 -10.80
C VAL A 227 29.81 -16.94 -9.85
N GLN A 228 29.09 -18.04 -10.11
CA GLN A 228 29.16 -19.29 -9.33
C GLN A 228 30.62 -19.63 -8.95
N PRO A 229 30.93 -20.02 -7.70
CA PRO A 229 32.30 -20.18 -7.22
C PRO A 229 33.19 -21.07 -8.12
N GLU A 230 32.62 -22.14 -8.65
CA GLU A 230 33.30 -23.08 -9.54
C GLU A 230 33.64 -22.42 -10.88
N LEU A 231 32.68 -21.72 -11.47
CA LEU A 231 32.87 -20.98 -12.72
C LEU A 231 33.89 -19.85 -12.53
N ARG A 232 33.85 -19.14 -11.40
CA ARG A 232 34.87 -18.17 -11.02
C ARG A 232 36.25 -18.82 -10.97
N GLN A 233 36.41 -19.97 -10.31
CA GLN A 233 37.70 -20.65 -10.22
C GLN A 233 38.23 -21.06 -11.60
N ILE A 234 37.38 -21.60 -12.46
CA ILE A 234 37.74 -22.01 -13.82
C ILE A 234 38.19 -20.79 -14.65
N VAL A 235 37.46 -19.67 -14.56
CA VAL A 235 37.77 -18.44 -15.30
C VAL A 235 39.07 -17.80 -14.79
N LEU A 236 39.28 -17.75 -13.47
CA LEU A 236 40.53 -17.25 -12.89
C LEU A 236 41.72 -18.13 -13.30
N LEU A 237 41.55 -19.45 -13.30
CA LEU A 237 42.59 -20.39 -13.72
C LEU A 237 42.91 -20.24 -15.22
N ARG A 238 41.88 -20.10 -16.07
CA ARG A 238 42.02 -19.84 -17.51
C ARG A 238 42.78 -18.54 -17.77
N ASP A 239 42.48 -17.50 -17.00
CA ASP A 239 43.09 -16.17 -17.14
C ASP A 239 44.38 -16.03 -16.29
N GLU A 240 44.99 -17.15 -15.89
CA GLU A 240 46.26 -17.22 -15.14
C GLU A 240 46.30 -16.36 -13.85
N TYR A 241 45.14 -16.18 -13.21
CA TYR A 241 44.97 -15.29 -12.06
C TYR A 241 45.47 -13.87 -12.33
N GLN A 242 45.21 -13.36 -13.54
CA GLN A 242 45.54 -12.00 -13.94
C GLN A 242 44.32 -11.31 -14.55
N CYS A 243 44.20 -10.00 -14.28
CA CYS A 243 43.22 -9.16 -14.94
C CYS A 243 43.52 -9.12 -16.44
N VAL A 244 42.61 -9.63 -17.27
CA VAL A 244 42.81 -9.68 -18.74
C VAL A 244 43.00 -8.28 -19.33
N LYS A 245 42.47 -7.23 -18.68
CA LYS A 245 42.57 -5.84 -19.16
C LYS A 245 43.89 -5.14 -18.78
N CYS A 246 44.50 -5.48 -17.64
CA CYS A 246 45.61 -4.68 -17.11
C CYS A 246 46.70 -5.49 -16.40
N GLU A 247 46.65 -6.82 -16.49
CA GLU A 247 47.63 -7.78 -15.94
C GLU A 247 47.82 -7.74 -14.41
N ASN A 248 46.99 -6.95 -13.68
CA ASN A 248 47.00 -6.93 -12.22
C ASN A 248 46.54 -8.28 -11.67
N ASN A 249 47.23 -8.80 -10.66
CA ASN A 249 46.92 -10.09 -10.02
C ASN A 249 46.25 -9.95 -8.63
N GLU A 250 46.02 -8.71 -8.17
CA GLU A 250 45.37 -8.43 -6.89
C GLU A 250 43.87 -8.11 -7.06
N GLU A 251 43.08 -8.49 -6.05
CA GLU A 251 41.63 -8.19 -5.95
C GLU A 251 40.85 -8.49 -7.24
N LEU A 252 40.93 -9.74 -7.70
CA LEU A 252 40.30 -10.20 -8.94
C LEU A 252 38.82 -10.52 -8.76
N HIS A 253 38.05 -10.23 -9.80
CA HIS A 253 36.63 -10.49 -9.91
C HIS A 253 36.34 -11.21 -11.23
N CYS A 254 35.32 -12.07 -11.24
CA CYS A 254 34.82 -12.69 -12.47
C CYS A 254 33.61 -11.87 -12.95
N HIS A 255 33.67 -11.37 -14.18
CA HIS A 255 32.67 -10.50 -14.79
C HIS A 255 31.95 -11.22 -15.93
N HIS A 256 30.63 -11.09 -16.04
CA HIS A 256 29.88 -11.54 -17.21
C HIS A 256 30.02 -10.55 -18.36
N ILE A 257 30.43 -11.02 -19.53
CA ILE A 257 30.54 -10.21 -20.76
C ILE A 257 29.15 -9.79 -21.25
N LEU A 258 28.22 -10.76 -21.29
CA LEU A 258 26.79 -10.54 -21.53
C LEU A 258 26.04 -10.60 -20.20
N PRO A 259 25.23 -9.58 -19.87
CA PRO A 259 24.48 -9.56 -18.63
C PRO A 259 23.53 -10.75 -18.49
N VAL A 260 23.49 -11.34 -17.28
CA VAL A 260 22.56 -12.43 -16.93
C VAL A 260 21.10 -12.04 -17.18
N ALA A 261 20.76 -10.75 -17.07
CA ALA A 261 19.40 -10.27 -17.31
C ALA A 261 18.97 -10.34 -18.79
N THR A 262 19.91 -10.22 -19.73
CA THR A 262 19.62 -10.29 -21.17
C THR A 262 19.80 -11.69 -21.73
N ASP A 263 20.77 -12.44 -21.20
CA ASP A 263 21.06 -13.80 -21.67
C ASP A 263 21.26 -14.79 -20.50
N PRO A 264 20.18 -15.17 -19.79
CA PRO A 264 20.27 -16.04 -18.61
C PRO A 264 20.89 -17.41 -18.90
N LEU A 265 20.74 -17.90 -20.13
CA LEU A 265 21.26 -19.21 -20.56
C LEU A 265 22.79 -19.22 -20.59
N LEU A 266 23.43 -18.07 -20.83
CA LEU A 266 24.88 -17.92 -20.86
C LEU A 266 25.47 -17.54 -19.50
N SER A 267 24.66 -17.48 -18.44
CA SER A 267 25.13 -17.09 -17.10
C SER A 267 26.14 -18.06 -16.48
N ALA A 268 26.15 -19.31 -16.95
CA ALA A 268 27.07 -20.36 -16.54
C ALA A 268 28.13 -20.70 -17.61
N ASP A 269 28.16 -19.95 -18.71
CA ASP A 269 29.12 -20.18 -19.80
C ASP A 269 30.47 -19.56 -19.46
N ILE A 270 31.54 -20.35 -19.55
CA ILE A 270 32.92 -19.92 -19.31
C ILE A 270 33.32 -18.82 -20.29
N ASP A 271 32.86 -18.91 -21.54
CA ASP A 271 33.19 -17.96 -22.59
C ASP A 271 32.46 -16.63 -22.41
N ASN A 272 31.40 -16.61 -21.61
CA ASN A 272 30.70 -15.40 -21.21
C ASN A 272 31.29 -14.76 -19.95
N CYS A 273 32.44 -15.20 -19.48
CA CYS A 273 33.09 -14.71 -18.26
C CYS A 273 34.53 -14.26 -18.50
N ILE A 274 34.95 -13.20 -17.80
CA ILE A 274 36.31 -12.64 -17.87
C ILE A 274 36.83 -12.22 -16.49
N THR A 275 38.12 -12.42 -16.25
CA THR A 275 38.82 -11.99 -15.03
C THR A 275 39.20 -10.51 -15.11
N LEU A 276 38.73 -9.70 -14.16
CA LEU A 276 39.04 -8.28 -14.03
C LEU A 276 39.41 -7.91 -12.59
N CYS A 277 40.41 -7.06 -12.38
CA CYS A 277 40.66 -6.47 -11.06
C CYS A 277 39.53 -5.51 -10.66
N VAL A 278 39.37 -5.22 -9.36
CA VAL A 278 38.35 -4.27 -8.84
C VAL A 278 38.27 -2.96 -9.64
N LYS A 279 39.43 -2.38 -10.02
CA LYS A 279 39.49 -1.12 -10.77
C LYS A 279 38.89 -1.26 -12.16
N CYS A 280 39.30 -2.28 -12.91
CA CYS A 280 38.78 -2.58 -14.24
C CYS A 280 37.31 -3.02 -14.19
N HIS A 281 36.93 -3.83 -13.21
CA HIS A 281 35.55 -4.27 -12.97
C HIS A 281 34.60 -3.08 -12.74
N LYS A 282 35.03 -2.06 -11.98
CA LYS A 282 34.25 -0.83 -11.79
C LYS A 282 34.19 0.03 -13.05
N GLN A 283 35.20 0.00 -13.92
CA GLN A 283 35.21 0.75 -15.17
C GLN A 283 34.24 0.15 -16.19
N VAL A 284 34.17 -1.18 -16.31
CA VAL A 284 33.26 -1.83 -17.27
C VAL A 284 31.80 -1.54 -16.94
N HIS A 285 31.41 -1.50 -15.65
CA HIS A 285 30.07 -1.07 -15.23
C HIS A 285 29.75 0.42 -15.49
N LYS A 286 30.73 1.24 -15.89
CA LYS A 286 30.53 2.63 -16.31
C LYS A 286 30.42 2.80 -17.83
N GLN A 287 30.72 1.75 -18.60
CA GLN A 287 30.58 1.77 -20.05
C GLN A 287 29.11 1.55 -20.44
N ASP A 288 28.72 2.13 -21.57
CA ASP A 288 27.39 1.97 -22.14
C ASP A 288 27.10 0.46 -22.35
N GLY A 289 25.95 -0.01 -21.88
CA GLY A 289 25.52 -1.42 -21.99
C GLY A 289 25.75 -2.33 -20.76
N CYS A 290 26.54 -1.90 -19.76
CA CYS A 290 26.78 -2.65 -18.49
C CYS A 290 26.33 -1.89 -17.23
N GLY A 291 25.78 -0.69 -17.40
CA GLY A 291 25.30 0.15 -16.30
C GLY A 291 23.97 -0.34 -15.71
N TYR A 292 23.75 -0.05 -14.42
CA TYR A 292 22.52 -0.42 -13.68
C TYR A 292 21.19 0.07 -14.30
N GLY A 293 21.22 0.93 -15.33
CA GLY A 293 20.04 1.52 -15.99
C GLY A 293 19.85 1.18 -17.47
N GLU A 294 20.81 0.54 -18.14
CA GLU A 294 20.77 0.34 -19.59
C GLU A 294 21.22 -1.08 -19.94
N LEU A 295 20.25 -1.97 -20.17
CA LEU A 295 20.52 -3.33 -20.64
C LEU A 295 20.56 -3.31 -22.18
N ARG A 296 21.78 -3.36 -22.77
CA ARG A 296 22.09 -3.97 -24.09
C ARG A 296 23.59 -3.85 -24.45
N ASN A 297 24.22 -5.02 -24.67
CA ASN A 297 25.52 -5.41 -25.28
C ASN A 297 26.79 -4.56 -25.06
N CYS A 298 27.85 -5.21 -24.54
CA CYS A 298 29.18 -4.62 -24.28
C CYS A 298 30.28 -5.06 -25.26
N ILE A 299 29.94 -5.47 -26.49
CA ILE A 299 30.90 -6.18 -27.36
C ILE A 299 32.01 -5.29 -27.95
N GLU A 300 31.95 -3.95 -27.89
CA GLU A 300 32.79 -3.14 -28.78
C GLU A 300 34.21 -2.75 -28.33
N PHE A 301 34.75 -3.17 -27.17
CA PHE A 301 36.06 -2.63 -26.72
C PHE A 301 37.02 -3.60 -26.00
N LEU A 302 37.03 -4.88 -26.38
CA LEU A 302 38.20 -5.76 -26.16
C LEU A 302 38.86 -6.06 -27.51
#